data_AF-A0A0G1YPI2-F1
#
_entry.id   AF-A0A0G1YPI2-F1
#
_cell.length_a   1.000
_cell.length_b   1.000
_cell.length_c   1.000
_cell.angle_alpha   90.00
_cell.angle_beta   90.00
_cell.angle_gamma   90.00
#
_symmetry.space_group_name_H-M   'P 1'
#
loop_
_entity.id
_entity.type
_entity.pdbx_description
1 polymer ?
#
loop_
_entity_poly.entity_id
_entity_poly.type
_entity_poly.pdbx_seq_one_letter_code
_entity_poly.pdbx_strand_id
1 'polypeptide(L)' 'MEYKVFSLGANDGLAKKIAEHLGTSLGAVKLQTFSDGEQYV' A
#
# COMPACT_ATOMS: atom_id res chain seq x y z
N MET A 1 14.98 -13.06 5.78
CA MET A 1 14.30 -11.87 6.33
C MET A 1 12.88 -11.89 5.78
N GLU A 2 11.87 -11.90 6.65
CA GLU A 2 10.47 -11.77 6.24
C GLU A 2 10.15 -10.27 6.12
N TYR A 3 9.63 -9.84 4.97
CA TYR A 3 9.25 -8.45 4.72
C TYR A 3 7.85 -8.38 4.12
N LYS A 4 7.18 -7.25 4.34
CA LYS A 4 5.86 -6.94 3.77
C LYS A 4 5.93 -5.64 2.97
N VAL A 5 5.17 -5.61 1.88
CA VAL A 5 5.05 -4.44 1.00
C VAL A 5 3.67 -3.82 1.24
N PHE A 6 3.63 -2.50 1.41
CA PHE A 6 2.39 -1.73 1.57
C PHE A 6 2.35 -0.60 0.55
N SER A 7 1.15 -0.13 0.21
CA SER A 7 0.93 1.05 -0.63
C SER A 7 0.03 2.02 0.13
N LEU A 8 0.31 3.32 -0.01
CA LEU A 8 -0.46 4.41 0.59
C LEU A 8 -1.44 5.05 -0.42
N GLY A 9 -1.86 4.31 -1.45
CA GLY A 9 -2.93 4.74 -2.37
C GLY A 9 -2.49 5.66 -3.52
N ALA A 10 -1.28 6.20 -3.52
CA ALA A 10 -0.80 7.09 -4.60
C ALA A 10 -0.68 6.38 -5.96
N ASN A 11 -0.23 5.12 -5.97
CA ASN A 11 -0.14 4.30 -7.19
C ASN A 11 -0.13 2.80 -6.85
N ASP A 12 -1.30 2.27 -6.52
CA ASP A 12 -1.46 0.86 -6.16
C ASP A 12 -1.13 -0.09 -7.32
N GLY A 13 -1.29 0.34 -8.57
CA GLY A 13 -0.96 -0.46 -9.75
C GLY A 13 0.53 -0.76 -9.84
N LEU A 14 1.38 0.24 -9.60
CA LEU A 14 2.82 0.04 -9.53
C LEU A 14 3.22 -0.81 -8.32
N ALA A 15 2.66 -0.53 -7.16
CA ALA A 15 2.98 -1.26 -5.93
C ALA A 15 2.62 -2.76 -6.04
N LYS A 16 1.49 -3.09 -6.67
CA LYS A 16 1.11 -4.49 -6.97
C LYS A 16 2.15 -5.20 -7.82
N LYS A 17 2.61 -4.57 -8.92
CA LYS A 17 3.66 -5.14 -9.79
C LYS A 17 4.98 -5.37 -9.06
N ILE A 18 5.35 -4.48 -8.14
CA ILE A 18 6.54 -4.65 -7.30
C ILE A 18 6.38 -5.85 -6.35
N ALA A 19 5.25 -5.95 -5.66
CA ALA A 19 4.96 -7.07 -4.76
C ALA A 19 4.98 -8.41 -5.51
N GLU A 20 4.35 -8.48 -6.68
CA GLU A 20 4.36 -9.64 -7.57
C GLU A 20 5.78 -10.02 -8.00
N HIS A 21 6.61 -9.05 -8.39
CA HIS A 21 8.00 -9.29 -8.78
C HIS A 21 8.85 -9.87 -7.62
N LEU A 22 8.53 -9.47 -6.38
CA LEU A 22 9.17 -9.96 -5.17
C LEU A 22 8.59 -11.29 -4.66
N GLY A 23 7.59 -11.86 -5.34
CA GLY A 23 6.94 -13.11 -4.94
C GLY A 23 6.06 -12.98 -3.70
N THR A 24 5.49 -11.80 -3.46
CA THR A 24 4.62 -11.51 -2.31
C THR A 24 3.36 -10.75 -2.72
N SER A 25 2.48 -10.46 -1.77
CA SER A 25 1.29 -9.63 -1.96
C SER A 25 1.41 -8.32 -1.17
N LEU A 26 0.61 -7.32 -1.55
CA LEU A 26 0.44 -6.15 -0.69
C LEU A 26 -0.20 -6.56 0.64
N GLY A 27 0.30 -5.98 1.73
CA GLY A 27 -0.36 -6.07 3.02
C GLY A 27 -1.66 -5.28 3.06
N ALA A 28 -2.60 -5.71 3.91
CA ALA A 28 -3.83 -4.97 4.15
C ALA A 28 -3.55 -3.73 5.01
N VAL A 29 -4.02 -2.57 4.55
CA VAL A 29 -3.96 -1.29 5.27
C VAL A 29 -5.27 -0.53 5.03
N LYS A 30 -5.77 0.18 6.05
CA LYS A 30 -6.98 0.98 5.93
C LYS A 30 -6.58 2.44 5.72
N LEU A 31 -6.80 2.93 4.51
CA LEU A 31 -6.49 4.31 4.16
C LEU A 31 -7.78 5.10 4.04
N GLN A 32 -7.79 6.31 4.59
CA GLN A 32 -8.89 7.26 4.44
C GLN A 32 -8.33 8.67 4.49
N THR A 33 -8.94 9.60 3.77
CA THR A 33 -8.67 11.03 3.90
C THR A 33 -9.84 11.69 4.63
N PHE A 34 -9.56 12.39 5.72
CA PHE A 34 -10.54 13.21 6.42
C PHE A 34 -10.93 14.44 5.56
N SER A 35 -12.03 15.11 5.92
CA SER A 35 -12.54 16.25 5.13
C SER A 35 -11.60 17.45 5.09
N ASP A 36 -10.68 17.56 6.06
CA ASP A 36 -9.66 18.59 6.16
C ASP A 36 -8.35 18.23 5.41
N GLY A 37 -8.30 17.05 4.79
CA GLY A 37 -7.14 16.57 4.04
C GLY A 37 -6.15 15.75 4.87
N GLU A 38 -6.37 15.59 6.18
CA GLU A 38 -5.53 14.72 7.01
C GLU A 38 -5.68 13.25 6.57
N GLN A 39 -4.58 12.50 6.61
CA GLN A 39 -4.55 11.10 6.22
C GLN A 39 -4.71 10.20 7.46
N TYR A 40 -5.71 9.32 7.41
CA TYR A 40 -5.84 8.18 8.31
C TYR A 40 -5.15 6.97 7.68
N VAL A 41 -4.22 6.37 8.41
CA VAL A 41 -3.41 5.21 8.00
C VAL A 41 -3.44 4.14 9.07
#